data_AF-A0A7X9APT7-F1
#
_entry.id   AF-A0A7X9APT7-F1
#
_cell.length_a   1.000
_cell.length_b   1.000
_cell.length_c   1.000
_cell.angle_alpha   90.00
_cell.angle_beta   90.00
_cell.angle_gamma   90.00
#
_symmetry.space_group_name_H-M   'P 1'
#
loop_
_entity.id
_entity.type
_entity.pdbx_description
1 polymer ?
#
loop_
_entity_poly.entity_id
_entity_poly.type
_entity_poly.pdbx_seq_one_letter_code
_entity_poly.pdbx_strand_id
1 'polypeptide(L)'
;MRRDQSIRSDMKSEQMEELRRPKDEFGFYLVASNRELLNHVEKLMNRQGLFGVMDSSGRVHYLIDARKGSPYAARRILTTAEHLIREQSRLEIGQIAQVYHAIDSVLERFAFNVHLRGYRLLQEMMRLIAEDVSLLNPISKRLYPLIAERYKMTPYQVERNVRYLFDDLARREKQAVEEETGRLSCRLLLSQESRLPVARTVSRLAEMVDDHLARTTISDKS
;
A
#
# COMPACT_ATOMS: atom_id res chain seq x y z
N MET A 1 -49.88 4.44 29.96
CA MET A 1 -48.49 4.85 30.26
C MET A 1 -47.41 4.24 29.35
N ARG A 2 -47.58 3.05 28.73
CA ARG A 2 -46.57 2.46 27.81
C ARG A 2 -46.57 3.02 26.36
N ARG A 3 -47.70 3.53 25.85
CA ARG A 3 -47.79 4.08 24.47
C ARG A 3 -47.02 5.39 24.30
N ASP A 4 -47.01 6.26 25.30
CA ASP A 4 -46.26 7.54 25.24
C ASP A 4 -44.74 7.36 25.28
N GLN A 5 -44.25 6.24 25.84
CA GLN A 5 -42.83 5.92 25.84
C GLN A 5 -42.34 5.41 24.48
N SER A 6 -43.17 4.67 23.73
CA SER A 6 -42.77 4.22 22.39
C SER A 6 -42.81 5.37 21.38
N ILE A 7 -43.83 6.23 21.43
CA ILE A 7 -43.91 7.41 20.56
C ILE A 7 -42.71 8.35 20.82
N ARG A 8 -42.29 8.51 22.08
CA ARG A 8 -41.11 9.30 22.42
C ARG A 8 -39.78 8.63 22.05
N SER A 9 -39.69 7.31 22.04
CA SER A 9 -38.50 6.60 21.54
C SER A 9 -38.41 6.66 20.02
N ASP A 10 -39.55 6.57 19.34
CA ASP A 10 -39.64 6.62 17.87
C ASP A 10 -39.33 8.03 17.37
N MET A 11 -39.90 9.08 17.99
CA MET A 11 -39.55 10.49 17.68
C MET A 11 -38.07 10.80 17.95
N LYS A 12 -37.48 10.23 19.02
CA LYS A 12 -36.04 10.39 19.27
C LYS A 12 -35.19 9.66 18.24
N SER A 13 -35.68 8.54 17.71
CA SER A 13 -34.98 7.75 16.69
C SER A 13 -35.05 8.44 15.33
N GLU A 14 -36.22 8.96 14.93
CA GLU A 14 -36.40 9.78 13.73
C GLU A 14 -35.54 11.05 13.77
N GLN A 15 -35.52 11.78 14.90
CA GLN A 15 -34.64 12.96 15.04
C GLN A 15 -33.15 12.58 14.97
N MET A 16 -32.76 11.45 15.54
CA MET A 16 -31.37 10.98 15.48
C MET A 16 -30.97 10.47 14.09
N GLU A 17 -31.94 10.04 13.28
CA GLU A 17 -31.79 9.61 11.89
C GLU A 17 -31.71 10.82 10.95
N GLU A 18 -32.50 11.87 11.18
CA GLU A 18 -32.36 13.17 10.50
C GLU A 18 -30.99 13.83 10.77
N LEU A 19 -30.49 13.75 12.00
CA LEU A 19 -29.15 14.23 12.39
C LEU A 19 -28.00 13.39 11.80
N ARG A 20 -28.27 12.16 11.34
CA ARG A 20 -27.29 11.26 10.73
C ARG A 20 -27.33 11.25 9.19
N ARG A 21 -28.33 11.89 8.58
CA ARG A 21 -28.34 12.05 7.11
C ARG A 21 -27.12 12.90 6.70
N PRO A 22 -26.33 12.45 5.71
CA PRO A 22 -25.26 13.27 5.18
C PRO A 22 -25.87 14.56 4.60
N LYS A 23 -25.25 15.71 4.89
CA LYS A 23 -25.77 17.02 4.48
C LYS A 23 -25.89 17.18 2.96
N ASP A 24 -25.16 16.37 2.20
CA ASP A 24 -25.21 16.33 0.73
C ASP A 24 -25.47 14.88 0.26
N GLU A 25 -26.71 14.62 -0.20
CA GLU A 25 -27.07 13.41 -0.95
C GLU A 25 -27.07 13.74 -2.45
N PHE A 26 -26.20 13.08 -3.22
CA PHE A 26 -26.19 13.20 -4.67
C PHE A 26 -27.03 12.06 -5.28
N GLY A 27 -28.23 12.39 -5.74
CA GLY A 27 -29.07 11.50 -6.54
C GLY A 27 -28.91 11.80 -8.02
N PHE A 28 -28.54 10.81 -8.83
CA PHE A 28 -28.58 10.93 -10.29
C PHE A 28 -29.95 10.52 -10.80
N TYR A 29 -30.72 11.48 -11.33
CA TYR A 29 -32.02 11.23 -11.93
C TYR A 29 -31.85 11.03 -13.44
N LEU A 30 -32.07 9.81 -13.92
CA LEU A 30 -32.07 9.52 -15.34
C LEU A 30 -33.46 9.87 -15.92
N VAL A 31 -33.55 11.00 -16.61
CA VAL A 31 -34.73 11.35 -17.42
C VAL A 31 -34.41 11.05 -18.87
N ALA A 32 -35.02 10.01 -19.42
CA ALA A 32 -34.86 9.60 -20.80
C ALA A 32 -36.22 9.53 -21.50
N SER A 33 -36.35 10.17 -22.65
CA SER A 33 -37.49 9.99 -23.55
C SER A 33 -37.39 8.66 -24.34
N ASN A 34 -36.20 8.06 -24.37
CA ASN A 34 -35.95 6.79 -25.03
C ASN A 34 -36.34 5.61 -24.12
N ARG A 35 -37.47 4.98 -24.47
CA ARG A 35 -38.02 3.81 -23.79
C ARG A 35 -37.08 2.59 -23.82
N GLU A 36 -36.22 2.46 -24.84
CA GLU A 36 -35.24 1.37 -24.93
C GLU A 36 -34.14 1.51 -23.87
N LEU A 37 -33.64 2.73 -23.62
CA LEU A 37 -32.64 2.98 -22.58
C LEU A 37 -33.19 2.65 -21.19
N LEU A 38 -34.42 3.10 -20.89
CA LEU A 38 -35.12 2.77 -19.65
C LEU A 38 -35.28 1.26 -19.49
N ASN A 39 -35.71 0.57 -20.54
CA ASN A 39 -35.83 -0.89 -20.53
C ASN A 39 -34.48 -1.59 -20.32
N HIS A 40 -33.37 -1.02 -20.81
CA HIS A 40 -32.04 -1.59 -20.65
C HIS A 40 -31.55 -1.48 -19.19
N VAL A 41 -31.73 -0.30 -18.59
CA VAL A 41 -31.43 -0.06 -17.17
C VAL A 41 -32.32 -0.93 -16.29
N GLU A 42 -33.61 -1.06 -16.61
CA GLU A 42 -34.53 -1.93 -15.90
C GLU A 42 -34.12 -3.41 -16.01
N LYS A 43 -33.73 -3.89 -17.20
CA LYS A 43 -33.20 -5.26 -17.38
C LYS A 43 -31.93 -5.49 -16.58
N LEU A 44 -31.01 -4.52 -16.55
CA LEU A 44 -29.79 -4.57 -15.74
C LEU A 44 -30.14 -4.67 -14.25
N MET A 45 -31.04 -3.83 -13.75
CA MET A 45 -31.51 -3.88 -12.36
C MET A 45 -32.27 -5.18 -12.04
N ASN A 46 -33.09 -5.68 -12.97
CA ASN A 46 -33.81 -6.93 -12.76
C ASN A 46 -32.86 -8.14 -12.74
N ARG A 47 -31.80 -8.15 -13.56
CA ARG A 47 -30.79 -9.22 -13.61
C ARG A 47 -29.78 -9.15 -12.46
N GLN A 48 -29.20 -7.97 -12.23
CA GLN A 48 -28.10 -7.80 -11.29
C GLN A 48 -28.56 -7.30 -9.92
N GLY A 49 -29.68 -6.59 -9.80
CA GLY A 49 -30.24 -6.14 -8.52
C GLY A 49 -29.41 -5.10 -7.77
N LEU A 50 -28.31 -4.66 -8.37
CA LEU A 50 -27.29 -3.77 -7.83
C LEU A 50 -26.52 -3.16 -9.01
N PHE A 51 -26.16 -1.88 -8.93
CA PHE A 51 -25.29 -1.22 -9.89
C PHE A 51 -24.40 -0.19 -9.18
N GLY A 52 -23.12 -0.09 -9.57
CA GLY A 52 -22.15 0.85 -9.00
C GLY A 52 -21.79 1.97 -9.99
N VAL A 53 -21.74 3.21 -9.53
CA VAL A 53 -21.34 4.40 -10.32
C VAL A 53 -20.22 5.13 -9.59
N MET A 54 -19.14 5.44 -10.31
CA MET A 54 -18.07 6.26 -9.76
C MET A 54 -18.39 7.75 -9.98
N ASP A 55 -18.30 8.57 -8.94
CA ASP A 55 -18.41 10.03 -9.06
C ASP A 55 -17.07 10.66 -9.52
N SER A 56 -17.09 11.96 -9.81
CA SER A 56 -15.89 12.71 -10.23
C SER A 56 -14.79 12.78 -9.16
N SER A 57 -15.10 12.43 -7.91
CA SER A 57 -14.13 12.34 -6.81
C SER A 57 -13.57 10.93 -6.63
N GLY A 58 -13.95 9.97 -7.49
CA GLY A 58 -13.49 8.59 -7.43
C GLY A 58 -14.24 7.71 -6.44
N ARG A 59 -15.32 8.21 -5.80
CA ARG A 59 -16.13 7.41 -4.88
C ARG A 59 -17.13 6.58 -5.66
N VAL A 60 -17.25 5.30 -5.31
CA VAL A 60 -18.23 4.40 -5.93
C VAL A 60 -19.53 4.39 -5.10
N HIS A 61 -20.62 4.81 -5.73
CA HIS A 61 -21.97 4.80 -5.20
C HIS A 61 -22.73 3.58 -5.71
N TYR A 62 -23.32 2.79 -4.81
CA TYR A 62 -24.07 1.59 -5.16
C TYR A 62 -25.58 1.83 -5.07
N LEU A 63 -26.31 1.56 -6.13
CA LEU A 63 -27.78 1.50 -6.14
C LEU A 63 -28.24 0.05 -6.05
N ILE A 64 -29.23 -0.22 -5.20
CA ILE A 64 -29.71 -1.58 -4.90
C ILE A 64 -31.22 -1.65 -5.14
N ASP A 65 -31.68 -2.71 -5.82
CA ASP A 65 -33.10 -2.94 -6.03
C ASP A 65 -33.76 -3.50 -4.76
N ALA A 66 -34.28 -2.60 -3.92
CA ALA A 66 -34.99 -2.95 -2.70
C ALA A 66 -36.44 -3.42 -2.95
N ARG A 67 -36.98 -3.32 -4.18
CA ARG A 67 -38.37 -3.76 -4.50
C ARG A 67 -38.55 -5.27 -4.31
N LYS A 68 -37.45 -6.03 -4.37
CA LYS A 68 -37.41 -7.48 -4.10
C LYS A 68 -37.43 -7.81 -2.60
N GLY A 69 -37.54 -6.81 -1.72
CA GLY A 69 -37.66 -6.94 -0.28
C GLY A 69 -36.35 -6.67 0.48
N SER A 70 -36.50 -6.27 1.75
CA SER A 70 -35.37 -5.97 2.65
C SER A 70 -34.36 -7.13 2.77
N PRO A 71 -34.77 -8.41 2.91
CA PRO A 71 -33.81 -9.53 2.97
C PRO A 71 -32.96 -9.67 1.70
N TYR A 72 -33.54 -9.40 0.52
CA TYR A 72 -32.80 -9.43 -0.74
C TYR A 72 -31.76 -8.30 -0.80
N ALA A 73 -32.18 -7.07 -0.49
CA ALA A 73 -31.30 -5.91 -0.48
C ALA A 73 -30.13 -6.10 0.51
N ALA A 74 -30.40 -6.54 1.73
CA ALA A 74 -29.39 -6.83 2.74
C ALA A 74 -28.37 -7.88 2.27
N ARG A 75 -28.84 -8.98 1.66
CA ARG A 75 -27.96 -10.01 1.09
C ARG A 75 -27.05 -9.44 0.01
N ARG A 76 -27.59 -8.62 -0.90
CA ARG A 76 -26.81 -7.99 -1.98
C ARG A 76 -25.75 -7.03 -1.45
N ILE A 77 -26.08 -6.25 -0.42
CA ILE A 77 -25.12 -5.38 0.28
C ILE A 77 -23.98 -6.22 0.85
N LEU A 78 -24.30 -7.21 1.66
CA LEU A 78 -23.29 -8.03 2.35
C LEU A 78 -22.38 -8.76 1.36
N THR A 79 -22.93 -9.43 0.35
CA THR A 79 -22.12 -10.12 -0.66
C THR A 79 -21.19 -9.18 -1.42
N THR A 80 -21.65 -7.97 -1.71
CA THR A 80 -20.84 -6.96 -2.42
C THR A 80 -19.75 -6.40 -1.52
N ALA A 81 -20.09 -6.07 -0.28
CA ALA A 81 -19.13 -5.61 0.72
C ALA A 81 -18.04 -6.67 0.96
N GLU A 82 -18.42 -7.94 1.11
CA GLU A 82 -17.47 -9.06 1.25
C GLU A 82 -16.52 -9.16 0.05
N HIS A 83 -17.04 -9.01 -1.18
CA HIS A 83 -16.22 -9.02 -2.39
C HIS A 83 -15.22 -7.86 -2.40
N LEU A 84 -15.68 -6.63 -2.13
CA LEU A 84 -14.85 -5.44 -2.13
C LEU A 84 -13.74 -5.51 -1.07
N ILE A 85 -14.07 -5.99 0.13
CA ILE A 85 -13.07 -6.19 1.20
C ILE A 85 -12.02 -7.20 0.73
N ARG A 86 -12.44 -8.33 0.16
CA ARG A 86 -11.51 -9.36 -0.35
C ARG A 86 -10.63 -8.83 -1.48
N GLU A 87 -11.21 -8.08 -2.42
CA GLU A 87 -10.44 -7.48 -3.50
C GLU A 87 -9.42 -6.47 -2.97
N GLN A 88 -9.85 -5.57 -2.07
CA GLN A 88 -8.95 -4.61 -1.45
C GLN A 88 -7.80 -5.30 -0.72
N SER A 89 -8.10 -6.31 0.12
CA SER A 89 -7.04 -7.08 0.80
C SER A 89 -6.12 -7.80 -0.18
N ARG A 90 -6.63 -8.34 -1.30
CA ARG A 90 -5.79 -8.95 -2.34
C ARG A 90 -4.88 -7.94 -3.02
N LEU A 91 -5.37 -6.73 -3.30
CA LEU A 91 -4.58 -5.65 -3.88
C LEU A 91 -3.47 -5.20 -2.91
N GLU A 92 -3.79 -5.02 -1.62
CA GLU A 92 -2.82 -4.67 -0.59
C GLU A 92 -1.73 -5.75 -0.44
N ILE A 93 -2.12 -7.03 -0.36
CA ILE A 93 -1.16 -8.14 -0.30
C ILE A 93 -0.28 -8.19 -1.55
N GLY A 94 -0.87 -7.97 -2.73
CA GLY A 94 -0.15 -7.92 -4.00
C GLY A 94 0.89 -6.79 -4.04
N GLN A 95 0.52 -5.59 -3.58
CA GLN A 95 1.42 -4.44 -3.50
C GLN A 95 2.58 -4.71 -2.53
N ILE A 96 2.30 -5.23 -1.34
CA ILE A 96 3.34 -5.58 -0.36
C ILE A 96 4.30 -6.62 -0.96
N ALA A 97 3.79 -7.67 -1.59
CA ALA A 97 4.62 -8.69 -2.23
C ALA A 97 5.50 -8.10 -3.36
N GLN A 98 4.95 -7.17 -4.13
CA GLN A 98 5.69 -6.47 -5.19
C GLN A 98 6.84 -5.62 -4.62
N VAL A 99 6.60 -4.88 -3.54
CA VAL A 99 7.64 -4.11 -2.84
C VAL A 99 8.74 -5.03 -2.32
N TYR A 100 8.39 -6.16 -1.70
CA TYR A 100 9.36 -7.10 -1.16
C TYR A 100 10.22 -7.70 -2.28
N HIS A 101 9.59 -8.12 -3.37
CA HIS A 101 10.30 -8.62 -4.55
C HIS A 101 11.24 -7.57 -5.15
N ALA A 102 10.81 -6.30 -5.23
CA ALA A 102 11.64 -5.21 -5.71
C ALA A 102 12.87 -4.98 -4.83
N ILE A 103 12.69 -4.98 -3.50
CA ILE A 103 13.79 -4.86 -2.54
C ILE A 103 14.79 -6.00 -2.71
N ASP A 104 14.33 -7.25 -2.73
CA ASP A 104 15.21 -8.41 -2.88
C ASP A 104 15.93 -8.38 -4.24
N SER A 105 15.23 -8.06 -5.33
CA SER A 105 15.81 -7.90 -6.67
C SER A 105 16.89 -6.81 -6.72
N VAL A 106 16.69 -5.70 -6.01
CA VAL A 106 17.69 -4.62 -5.97
C VAL A 106 18.90 -5.04 -5.13
N LEU A 107 18.69 -5.66 -3.96
CA LEU A 107 19.78 -6.04 -3.06
C LEU A 107 20.63 -7.20 -3.62
N GLU A 108 20.02 -8.18 -4.28
CA GLU A 108 20.71 -9.33 -4.90
C GLU A 108 21.64 -8.94 -6.04
N ARG A 109 21.45 -7.76 -6.65
CA ARG A 109 22.38 -7.22 -7.66
C ARG A 109 23.76 -6.89 -7.08
N PHE A 110 23.85 -6.70 -5.78
CA PHE A 110 25.08 -6.36 -5.07
C PHE A 110 25.59 -7.55 -4.26
N ALA A 111 26.91 -7.66 -4.12
CA ALA A 111 27.55 -8.78 -3.43
C ALA A 111 27.54 -8.63 -1.89
N PHE A 112 26.38 -8.30 -1.31
CA PHE A 112 26.23 -8.21 0.14
C PHE A 112 26.45 -9.57 0.81
N ASN A 113 27.09 -9.56 1.98
CA ASN A 113 27.22 -10.76 2.79
C ASN A 113 25.94 -11.04 3.58
N VAL A 114 25.13 -11.98 3.07
CA VAL A 114 23.82 -12.36 3.63
C VAL A 114 23.87 -12.94 5.05
N HIS A 115 25.04 -13.45 5.49
CA HIS A 115 25.21 -14.00 6.82
C HIS A 115 25.40 -12.92 7.89
N LEU A 116 25.69 -11.67 7.50
CA LEU A 116 25.81 -10.56 8.44
C LEU A 116 24.44 -10.08 8.89
N ARG A 117 24.30 -9.84 10.19
CA ARG A 117 23.07 -9.30 10.78
C ARG A 117 22.64 -7.97 10.14
N GLY A 118 23.61 -7.17 9.68
CA GLY A 118 23.36 -5.94 8.94
C GLY A 118 22.51 -6.13 7.68
N TYR A 119 22.58 -7.29 7.01
CA TYR A 119 21.81 -7.54 5.78
C TYR A 119 20.31 -7.62 6.07
N ARG A 120 19.93 -8.38 7.11
CA ARG A 120 18.54 -8.46 7.57
C ARG A 120 18.01 -7.10 8.05
N LEU A 121 18.86 -6.32 8.74
CA LEU A 121 18.49 -4.97 9.17
C LEU A 121 18.29 -4.05 7.96
N LEU A 122 19.13 -4.15 6.93
CA LEU A 122 19.01 -3.38 5.70
C LEU A 122 17.72 -3.70 4.94
N GLN A 123 17.35 -4.98 4.81
CA GLN A 123 16.09 -5.38 4.20
C GLN A 123 14.90 -4.75 4.94
N GLU A 124 14.87 -4.81 6.27
CA GLU A 124 13.79 -4.18 7.04
C GLU A 124 13.80 -2.65 6.91
N MET A 125 14.99 -2.03 6.90
CA MET A 125 15.11 -0.59 6.65
C MET A 125 14.51 -0.20 5.31
N MET A 126 14.80 -0.94 4.23
CA MET A 126 14.24 -0.68 2.91
C MET A 126 12.71 -0.80 2.90
N ARG A 127 12.14 -1.79 3.60
CA ARG A 127 10.69 -1.94 3.73
C ARG A 127 10.03 -0.75 4.42
N LEU A 128 10.59 -0.31 5.55
CA LEU A 128 10.06 0.85 6.27
C LEU A 128 10.18 2.15 5.45
N ILE A 129 11.28 2.31 4.70
CA ILE A 129 11.47 3.49 3.85
C ILE A 129 10.50 3.49 2.66
N ALA A 130 10.18 2.32 2.09
CA ALA A 130 9.20 2.20 1.02
C ALA A 130 7.78 2.60 1.48
N GLU A 131 7.46 2.40 2.77
CA GLU A 131 6.21 2.88 3.39
C GLU A 131 6.26 4.38 3.72
N ASP A 132 7.37 4.87 4.28
CA ASP A 132 7.58 6.28 4.65
C ASP A 132 9.00 6.75 4.34
N VAL A 133 9.16 7.43 3.20
CA VAL A 133 10.42 8.01 2.73
C VAL A 133 10.99 9.04 3.73
N SER A 134 10.14 9.67 4.53
CA SER A 134 10.58 10.70 5.48
C SER A 134 11.47 10.16 6.60
N LEU A 135 11.50 8.83 6.81
CA LEU A 135 12.39 8.15 7.76
C LEU A 135 13.89 8.31 7.45
N LEU A 136 14.26 8.65 6.21
CA LEU A 136 15.65 8.88 5.82
C LEU A 136 16.28 10.12 6.48
N ASN A 137 15.49 11.14 6.79
CA ASN A 137 15.99 12.46 7.19
C ASN A 137 15.42 12.93 8.55
N PRO A 138 16.20 12.87 9.65
CA PRO A 138 17.49 12.20 9.82
C PRO A 138 17.34 10.73 10.23
N ILE A 139 18.06 9.84 9.55
CA ILE A 139 18.06 8.38 9.76
C ILE A 139 18.31 7.98 11.22
N SER A 140 19.16 8.71 11.94
CA SER A 140 19.58 8.39 13.32
C SER A 140 18.50 8.62 14.35
N LYS A 141 17.55 9.53 14.11
CA LYS A 141 16.48 9.86 15.06
C LYS A 141 15.16 9.18 14.71
N ARG A 142 15.03 8.67 13.49
CA ARG A 142 13.77 8.11 12.98
C ARG A 142 13.91 6.61 12.68
N LEU A 143 14.70 6.26 11.68
CA LEU A 143 14.80 4.88 11.22
C LEU A 143 15.52 3.95 12.20
N TYR A 144 16.66 4.37 12.77
CA TYR A 144 17.40 3.50 13.69
C TYR A 144 16.63 3.14 14.97
N PRO A 145 15.94 4.07 15.65
CA PRO A 145 15.08 3.74 16.79
C PRO A 145 13.98 2.73 16.46
N LEU A 146 13.29 2.88 15.31
CA LEU A 146 12.22 1.97 14.90
C LEU A 146 12.72 0.53 14.68
N ILE A 147 13.86 0.39 13.99
CA ILE A 147 14.48 -0.92 13.79
C ILE A 147 15.00 -1.49 15.12
N ALA A 148 15.60 -0.66 15.95
CA ALA A 148 16.12 -1.04 17.25
C ALA A 148 15.01 -1.64 18.14
N GLU A 149 13.82 -1.03 18.15
CA GLU A 149 12.64 -1.54 18.86
C GLU A 149 12.21 -2.92 18.33
N ARG A 150 12.04 -3.07 17.01
CA ARG A 150 11.62 -4.33 16.36
C ARG A 150 12.57 -5.50 16.65
N TYR A 151 13.88 -5.24 16.69
CA TYR A 151 14.90 -6.27 16.89
C TYR A 151 15.45 -6.37 18.30
N LYS A 152 14.89 -5.61 19.27
CA LYS A 152 15.37 -5.55 20.66
C LYS A 152 16.87 -5.22 20.74
N MET A 153 17.29 -4.20 20.02
CA MET A 153 18.66 -3.70 19.93
C MET A 153 18.71 -2.23 20.34
N THR A 154 19.91 -1.64 20.41
CA THR A 154 20.06 -0.18 20.51
C THR A 154 20.24 0.46 19.13
N PRO A 155 19.85 1.73 18.93
CA PRO A 155 20.08 2.43 17.66
C PRO A 155 21.54 2.42 17.21
N TYR A 156 22.48 2.47 18.16
CA TYR A 156 23.92 2.35 17.89
C TYR A 156 24.30 0.96 17.36
N GLN A 157 23.73 -0.11 17.93
CA GLN A 157 23.96 -1.46 17.41
C GLN A 157 23.40 -1.62 15.99
N VAL A 158 22.26 -1.02 15.67
CA VAL A 158 21.69 -1.01 14.31
C VAL A 158 22.67 -0.35 13.34
N GLU A 159 23.09 0.90 13.61
CA GLU A 159 24.07 1.63 12.79
C GLU A 159 25.34 0.81 12.57
N ARG A 160 25.92 0.28 13.65
CA ARG A 160 27.17 -0.47 13.60
C ARG A 160 27.06 -1.71 12.72
N ASN A 161 25.97 -2.46 12.81
CA ASN A 161 25.78 -3.67 12.01
C ASN A 161 25.62 -3.34 10.52
N VAL A 162 24.87 -2.29 10.19
CA VAL A 162 24.68 -1.84 8.80
C VAL A 162 25.99 -1.27 8.23
N ARG A 163 26.71 -0.45 8.99
CA ARG A 163 28.03 0.04 8.60
C ARG A 163 29.02 -1.08 8.36
N TYR A 164 29.07 -2.08 9.25
CA TYR A 164 29.95 -3.24 9.07
C TYR A 164 29.63 -4.02 7.79
N LEU A 165 28.34 -4.18 7.46
CA LEU A 165 27.92 -4.76 6.19
C LEU A 165 28.45 -3.95 4.99
N PHE A 166 28.33 -2.63 5.04
CA PHE A 166 28.78 -1.74 3.96
C PHE A 166 30.30 -1.68 3.83
N ASP A 167 31.03 -1.68 4.95
CA ASP A 167 32.49 -1.74 4.96
C ASP A 167 33.00 -3.09 4.38
N ASP A 168 32.31 -4.20 4.68
CA ASP A 168 32.60 -5.52 4.09
C ASP A 168 32.36 -5.52 2.56
N LEU A 169 31.22 -4.99 2.10
CA LEU A 169 30.94 -4.85 0.67
C LEU A 169 31.98 -3.98 -0.02
N ALA A 170 32.28 -2.79 0.51
CA ALA A 170 33.24 -1.87 -0.09
C ALA A 170 34.64 -2.49 -0.22
N ARG A 171 35.06 -3.31 0.75
CA ARG A 171 36.34 -4.04 0.67
C ARG A 171 36.34 -5.04 -0.48
N ARG A 172 35.27 -5.83 -0.62
CA ARG A 172 35.13 -6.83 -1.70
C ARG A 172 35.05 -6.18 -3.07
N GLU A 173 34.33 -5.05 -3.19
CA GLU A 173 34.24 -4.30 -4.43
C GLU A 173 35.60 -3.73 -4.87
N LYS A 174 36.46 -3.30 -3.93
CA LYS A 174 37.83 -2.86 -4.25
C LYS A 174 38.71 -4.01 -4.72
N GLN A 175 38.69 -5.13 -4.01
CA GLN A 175 39.47 -6.32 -4.38
C GLN A 175 39.11 -6.81 -5.78
N ALA A 176 37.81 -6.84 -6.11
CA ALA A 176 37.34 -7.23 -7.44
C ALA A 176 37.77 -6.27 -8.57
N VAL A 177 38.09 -5.01 -8.27
CA VAL A 177 38.64 -4.05 -9.25
C VAL A 177 40.11 -4.32 -9.51
N GLU A 178 40.86 -4.65 -8.46
CA GLU A 178 42.30 -4.92 -8.54
C GLU A 178 42.60 -6.24 -9.27
N GLU A 179 41.72 -7.24 -9.15
CA GLU A 179 41.93 -8.58 -9.71
C GLU A 179 41.60 -8.70 -11.21
N GLU A 180 41.12 -7.64 -11.89
CA GLU A 180 40.67 -7.63 -13.31
C GLU A 180 39.69 -8.78 -13.68
N THR A 181 39.18 -9.50 -12.68
CA THR A 181 38.14 -10.50 -12.78
C THR A 181 36.81 -9.78 -12.86
N GLY A 182 36.50 -9.28 -14.06
CA GLY A 182 35.19 -8.74 -14.38
C GLY A 182 34.10 -9.75 -14.04
N ARG A 183 33.39 -9.55 -12.92
CA ARG A 183 32.19 -10.34 -12.54
C ARG A 183 31.29 -9.76 -11.46
N LEU A 184 31.55 -8.56 -10.92
CA LEU A 184 30.54 -7.86 -10.13
C LEU A 184 29.59 -7.14 -11.09
N SER A 185 28.39 -7.70 -11.27
CA SER A 185 27.35 -7.18 -12.17
C SER A 185 26.92 -5.75 -11.84
N CYS A 186 27.02 -5.33 -10.58
CA CYS A 186 26.75 -3.98 -10.11
C CYS A 186 27.68 -3.63 -8.93
N ARG A 187 28.08 -2.35 -8.83
CA ARG A 187 28.89 -1.80 -7.73
C ARG A 187 28.20 -0.62 -7.06
N LEU A 188 28.26 -0.53 -5.74
CA LEU A 188 27.78 0.64 -4.98
C LEU A 188 28.87 1.68 -4.75
N LEU A 189 30.11 1.24 -4.53
CA LEU A 189 31.26 2.10 -4.28
C LEU A 189 31.60 2.88 -5.56
N LEU A 190 31.54 4.21 -5.45
CA LEU A 190 31.91 5.10 -6.55
C LEU A 190 33.44 5.20 -6.66
N SER A 191 33.96 5.49 -7.85
CA SER A 191 35.42 5.61 -8.09
C SER A 191 36.12 6.63 -7.21
N GLN A 192 35.39 7.64 -6.71
CA GLN A 192 35.92 8.70 -5.85
C GLN A 192 35.71 8.42 -4.35
N GLU A 193 35.01 7.34 -3.99
CA GLU A 193 34.66 7.01 -2.61
C GLU A 193 35.62 5.95 -2.03
N SER A 194 36.11 6.21 -0.82
CA SER A 194 36.95 5.25 -0.08
C SER A 194 36.14 4.28 0.78
N ARG A 195 34.87 4.60 1.06
CA ARG A 195 33.94 3.83 1.89
C ARG A 195 32.50 4.17 1.50
N LEU A 196 31.56 3.34 1.92
CA LEU A 196 30.11 3.55 1.72
C LEU A 196 29.49 4.25 2.94
N PRO A 197 29.15 5.56 2.88
CA PRO A 197 28.51 6.24 4.00
C PRO A 197 27.09 5.71 4.19
N VAL A 198 26.71 5.34 5.41
CA VAL A 198 25.44 4.62 5.67
C VAL A 198 24.23 5.37 5.14
N ALA A 199 24.01 6.63 5.56
CA ALA A 199 22.84 7.41 5.17
C ALA A 199 22.73 7.58 3.65
N ARG A 200 23.85 7.90 2.98
CA ARG A 200 23.90 8.07 1.52
C ARG A 200 23.63 6.75 0.79
N THR A 201 24.19 5.66 1.28
CA THR A 201 24.04 4.33 0.67
C THR A 201 22.61 3.83 0.81
N VAL A 202 22.00 3.98 1.99
CA VAL A 202 20.59 3.65 2.24
C VAL A 202 19.67 4.47 1.33
N SER A 203 19.93 5.78 1.17
CA SER A 203 19.13 6.63 0.28
C SER A 203 19.23 6.19 -1.18
N ARG A 204 20.45 5.91 -1.67
CA ARG A 204 20.67 5.39 -3.04
C ARG A 204 19.98 4.05 -3.28
N LEU A 205 20.00 3.15 -2.29
CA LEU A 205 19.30 1.87 -2.39
C LEU A 205 17.78 2.07 -2.44
N ALA A 206 17.23 2.98 -1.63
CA ALA A 206 15.81 3.31 -1.66
C ALA A 206 15.40 3.89 -3.03
N GLU A 207 16.17 4.83 -3.57
CA GLU A 207 15.95 5.37 -4.94
C GLU A 207 15.97 4.26 -6.00
N MET A 208 16.90 3.28 -5.89
CA MET A 208 16.95 2.14 -6.81
C MET A 208 15.72 1.22 -6.71
N VAL A 209 15.15 1.07 -5.51
CA VAL A 209 13.92 0.30 -5.29
C VAL A 209 12.73 1.02 -5.89
N ASP A 210 12.61 2.34 -5.66
CA ASP A 210 11.55 3.16 -6.24
C ASP A 210 11.60 3.15 -7.78
N ASP A 211 12.80 3.28 -8.36
CA ASP A 211 13.02 3.16 -9.80
C ASP A 211 12.64 1.80 -10.34
N HIS A 212 12.90 0.73 -9.59
CA HIS A 212 12.51 -0.62 -9.98
C HIS A 212 10.98 -0.77 -9.98
N LEU A 213 10.31 -0.31 -8.92
CA LEU A 213 8.85 -0.32 -8.81
C LEU A 213 8.18 0.50 -9.92
N ALA A 214 8.74 1.66 -10.26
CA ALA A 214 8.25 2.50 -11.35
C ALA A 214 8.32 1.79 -12.71
N ARG A 215 9.37 0.99 -12.97
CA ARG A 215 9.49 0.22 -14.22
C ARG A 215 8.50 -0.94 -14.29
N THR A 216 8.30 -1.66 -13.19
CA THR A 216 7.40 -2.82 -13.15
C THR A 216 5.94 -2.39 -13.34
N THR A 217 5.54 -1.26 -12.77
CA THR A 217 4.18 -0.71 -12.91
C THR A 217 3.84 -0.21 -14.32
N ILE A 218 4.84 0.23 -15.10
CA ILE A 218 4.65 0.63 -16.51
C ILE A 218 4.46 -0.60 -17.40
N SER A 219 5.17 -1.70 -17.10
CA SER A 219 5.08 -2.95 -17.87
C SER A 219 3.71 -3.63 -17.75
N ASP A 220 3.02 -3.51 -16.61
CA ASP A 220 1.68 -4.10 -16.42
C ASP A 220 0.55 -3.30 -17.11
N LYS A 221 0.84 -2.09 -17.62
CA LYS A 221 -0.13 -1.21 -18.28
C LYS A 221 -0.03 -1.19 -19.82
N SER A 222 0.95 -1.89 -20.40
CA SER A 222 1.17 -2.00 -21.85
C SER A 222 0.65 -3.34 -22.37
#